data_AF-A0AA43JMU4-F1
#
_entry.id   AF-A0AA43JMU4-F1
#
_cell.length_a   1.000
_cell.length_b   1.000
_cell.length_c   1.000
_cell.angle_alpha   90.00
_cell.angle_beta   90.00
_cell.angle_gamma   90.00
#
_symmetry.space_group_name_H-M   'P 1'
#
loop_
_entity.id
_entity.type
_entity.pdbx_description
1 polymer ?
#
loop_
_entity_poly.entity_id
_entity_poly.type
_entity_poly.pdbx_seq_one_letter_code
_entity_poly.pdbx_strand_id
1 'polypeptide(L)'
;VWSYRGQMSFTHSPEIEAVARRVLATWGKRDAETMSNLFSSNADLRVLGFDHDELWSGADEFLKVFTAQMDEMPDWSIENHHVEAFEDESFGWAILQSTIVTPEGETPIRHTAVFRLDGGAWKVVQWHNSIPVPNQQVFGVELTTTLNRLVASVLDAGSDLAEASGSEGTATLVFTDIVDSTVLAQSVGDVAWAKMITSHERTIGRIAGSHGGTVVKFLGDGSMLVFESARAAIRAAVELQRSCDAEPYSIRIGIHTGEVIRTANDLLGLTVNKAARVASAATGGGIMVSSTTRDVVGQIEGVRIGEPKIVLLKGIADAHQIAPVEWQ
;
A
#
# COMPACT_ATOMS: atom_id res chain seq x y z
N VAL A 1 -13.55 20.48 35.34
CA VAL A 1 -12.35 21.22 34.89
C VAL A 1 -11.29 20.19 34.52
N TRP A 2 -11.15 19.86 33.25
CA TRP A 2 -10.06 19.00 32.78
C TRP A 2 -8.84 19.89 32.59
N SER A 3 -7.91 19.86 33.55
CA SER A 3 -6.59 20.43 33.36
C SER A 3 -5.70 19.37 32.70
N TYR A 4 -5.48 19.51 31.40
CA TYR A 4 -4.42 18.79 30.69
C TYR A 4 -3.09 19.22 31.30
N ARG A 5 -2.46 18.34 32.09
CA ARG A 5 -1.12 18.53 32.64
C ARG A 5 -0.23 17.46 32.02
N GLY A 6 0.64 17.89 31.11
CA GLY A 6 1.69 17.04 30.53
C GLY A 6 1.44 16.69 29.07
N GLN A 7 2.44 16.93 28.24
CA GLN A 7 2.53 16.37 26.91
C GLN A 7 2.65 14.85 27.09
N MET A 8 1.63 14.08 26.69
CA MET A 8 1.73 12.60 26.71
C MET A 8 2.93 12.19 25.85
N SER A 9 3.96 11.63 26.47
CA SER A 9 5.16 11.15 25.78
C SER A 9 5.28 9.65 25.99
N PHE A 10 4.92 8.89 24.97
CA PHE A 10 5.19 7.46 24.96
C PHE A 10 6.68 7.23 24.75
N THR A 11 7.27 6.33 25.54
CA THR A 11 8.65 5.88 25.37
C THR A 11 8.67 4.48 24.82
N HIS A 12 9.69 4.16 24.04
CA HIS A 12 9.94 2.78 23.59
C HIS A 12 10.08 1.85 24.80
N SER A 13 9.42 0.69 24.77
CA SER A 13 9.37 -0.26 25.89
C SER A 13 9.99 -1.63 25.54
N PRO A 14 11.27 -1.86 25.89
CA PRO A 14 11.90 -3.17 25.73
C PRO A 14 11.22 -4.27 26.57
N GLU A 15 10.58 -3.91 27.68
CA GLU A 15 9.89 -4.85 28.55
C GLU A 15 8.62 -5.39 27.88
N ILE A 16 7.81 -4.51 27.30
CA ILE A 16 6.63 -4.92 26.55
C ILE A 16 7.04 -5.69 25.30
N GLU A 17 8.11 -5.30 24.60
CA GLU A 17 8.62 -6.09 23.48
C GLU A 17 8.97 -7.52 23.89
N ALA A 18 9.65 -7.69 25.02
CA ALA A 18 10.01 -9.01 25.53
C ALA A 18 8.77 -9.85 25.87
N VAL A 19 7.76 -9.25 26.51
CA VAL A 19 6.49 -9.93 26.82
C VAL A 19 5.75 -10.30 25.52
N ALA A 20 5.66 -9.40 24.57
CA ALA A 20 4.95 -9.62 23.32
C ALA A 20 5.62 -10.71 22.46
N ARG A 21 6.96 -10.74 22.40
CA ARG A 21 7.72 -11.85 21.78
C ARG A 21 7.49 -13.17 22.51
N ARG A 22 7.38 -13.14 23.84
CA ARG A 22 7.08 -14.34 24.63
C ARG A 22 5.68 -14.88 24.33
N VAL A 23 4.68 -14.00 24.14
CA VAL A 23 3.34 -14.41 23.70
C VAL A 23 3.41 -15.19 22.38
N LEU A 24 4.09 -14.64 21.36
CA LEU A 24 4.24 -15.32 20.07
C LEU A 24 4.95 -16.68 20.18
N ALA A 25 6.05 -16.72 20.95
CA ALA A 25 6.80 -17.96 21.16
C ALA A 25 5.99 -19.03 21.92
N THR A 26 5.21 -18.61 22.92
CA THR A 26 4.31 -19.47 23.68
C THR A 26 3.18 -20.01 22.80
N TRP A 27 2.67 -19.19 21.88
CA TRP A 27 1.68 -19.61 20.91
C TRP A 27 2.21 -20.70 19.98
N GLY A 28 3.38 -20.50 19.37
CA GLY A 28 3.98 -21.53 18.51
C GLY A 28 4.31 -22.84 19.24
N LYS A 29 4.58 -22.78 20.55
CA LYS A 29 4.87 -23.96 21.40
C LYS A 29 3.64 -24.67 21.95
N ARG A 30 2.44 -24.14 21.73
CA ARG A 30 1.19 -24.66 22.29
C ARG A 30 1.13 -24.73 23.81
N ASP A 31 1.76 -23.76 24.49
CA ASP A 31 1.88 -23.72 25.94
C ASP A 31 0.78 -22.84 26.58
N ALA A 32 -0.38 -23.43 26.83
CA ALA A 32 -1.53 -22.74 27.42
C ALA A 32 -1.27 -22.22 28.84
N GLU A 33 -0.42 -22.91 29.61
CA GLU A 33 -0.09 -22.50 30.98
C GLU A 33 0.71 -21.19 30.96
N THR A 34 1.77 -21.12 30.18
CA THR A 34 2.53 -19.86 30.02
C THR A 34 1.64 -18.77 29.41
N MET A 35 0.73 -19.12 28.48
CA MET A 35 -0.17 -18.15 27.86
C MET A 35 -1.07 -17.48 28.90
N SER A 36 -1.67 -18.27 29.80
CA SER A 36 -2.52 -17.76 30.89
C SER A 36 -1.80 -16.75 31.78
N ASN A 37 -0.49 -16.93 31.98
CA ASN A 37 0.32 -16.05 32.81
C ASN A 37 0.69 -14.73 32.12
N LEU A 38 0.59 -14.63 30.80
CA LEU A 38 0.91 -13.42 30.04
C LEU A 38 -0.32 -12.50 29.87
N PHE A 39 -1.53 -13.06 29.99
CA PHE A 39 -2.79 -12.36 29.82
C PHE A 39 -3.38 -11.93 31.16
N SER A 40 -4.19 -10.86 31.14
CA SER A 40 -4.92 -10.41 32.32
C SER A 40 -6.04 -11.39 32.67
N SER A 41 -6.21 -11.67 33.96
CA SER A 41 -7.34 -12.46 34.49
C SER A 41 -8.64 -11.66 34.63
N ASN A 42 -8.64 -10.38 34.26
CA ASN A 42 -9.81 -9.52 34.33
C ASN A 42 -10.87 -9.94 33.29
N ALA A 43 -12.15 -9.84 33.65
CA ALA A 43 -13.29 -10.07 32.75
C ALA A 43 -13.30 -9.12 31.53
N ASP A 44 -12.61 -7.98 31.62
CA ASP A 44 -12.48 -7.00 30.55
C ASP A 44 -11.38 -7.34 29.54
N LEU A 45 -10.65 -8.45 29.69
CA LEU A 45 -9.75 -8.94 28.64
C LEU A 45 -10.53 -9.10 27.33
N ARG A 46 -9.99 -8.58 26.23
CA ARG A 46 -10.54 -8.77 24.87
C ARG A 46 -9.51 -9.41 23.96
N VAL A 47 -9.89 -10.52 23.34
CA VAL A 47 -9.07 -11.16 22.31
C VAL A 47 -9.88 -11.28 21.03
N LEU A 48 -9.33 -10.75 19.95
CA LEU A 48 -9.89 -10.85 18.61
C LEU A 48 -9.07 -11.86 17.82
N GLY A 49 -9.72 -12.93 17.39
CA GLY A 49 -9.15 -13.97 16.56
C GLY A 49 -9.11 -13.61 15.07
N PHE A 50 -8.98 -14.62 14.23
CA PHE A 50 -8.88 -14.48 12.78
C PHE A 50 -10.25 -14.44 12.10
N ASP A 51 -11.22 -15.14 12.68
CA ASP A 51 -12.56 -15.22 12.13
C ASP A 51 -13.44 -14.06 12.62
N HIS A 52 -14.47 -13.73 11.85
CA HIS A 52 -15.42 -12.66 12.14
C HIS A 52 -16.13 -12.85 13.49
N ASP A 53 -16.37 -14.11 13.86
CA ASP A 53 -17.09 -14.46 15.09
C ASP A 53 -16.15 -14.71 16.28
N GLU A 54 -14.84 -14.56 16.10
CA GLU A 54 -13.83 -14.78 17.16
C GLU A 54 -13.60 -13.50 17.98
N LEU A 55 -14.57 -13.16 18.83
CA LEU A 55 -14.44 -12.14 19.86
C LEU A 55 -14.63 -12.76 21.24
N TRP A 56 -13.53 -12.93 21.98
CA TRP A 56 -13.55 -13.54 23.31
C TRP A 56 -13.45 -12.50 24.42
N SER A 57 -14.25 -12.68 25.46
CA SER A 57 -14.30 -11.81 26.63
C SER A 57 -13.88 -12.54 27.89
N GLY A 58 -12.79 -12.07 28.51
CA GLY A 58 -12.24 -12.67 29.72
C GLY A 58 -11.30 -13.85 29.44
N ALA A 59 -10.44 -14.14 30.42
CA ALA A 59 -9.38 -15.13 30.29
C ALA A 59 -9.91 -16.57 30.14
N ASP A 60 -10.98 -16.93 30.85
CA ASP A 60 -11.50 -18.30 30.86
C ASP A 60 -12.06 -18.72 29.49
N GLU A 61 -12.74 -17.81 28.79
CA GLU A 61 -13.28 -18.07 27.46
C GLU A 61 -12.14 -18.19 26.44
N PHE A 62 -11.23 -17.21 26.44
CA PHE A 62 -10.07 -17.21 25.56
C PHE A 62 -9.20 -18.47 25.73
N LEU A 63 -8.83 -18.84 26.96
CA LEU A 63 -7.92 -19.96 27.20
C LEU A 63 -8.54 -21.32 26.82
N LYS A 64 -9.86 -21.47 26.99
CA LYS A 64 -10.58 -22.68 26.51
C LYS A 64 -10.50 -22.80 25.01
N VAL A 65 -10.80 -21.71 24.29
CA VAL A 65 -10.79 -21.71 22.82
C VAL A 65 -9.37 -21.84 22.29
N PHE A 66 -8.40 -21.12 22.87
CA PHE A 66 -6.99 -21.26 22.56
C PHE A 66 -6.54 -22.72 22.65
N THR A 67 -6.81 -23.39 23.77
CA THR A 67 -6.42 -24.79 23.97
C THR A 67 -7.06 -25.71 22.93
N ALA A 68 -8.36 -25.54 22.64
CA ALA A 68 -9.06 -26.33 21.64
C ALA A 68 -8.50 -26.11 20.22
N GLN A 69 -8.25 -24.86 19.83
CA GLN A 69 -7.68 -24.52 18.51
C GLN A 69 -6.26 -25.07 18.36
N MET A 70 -5.45 -25.02 19.43
CA MET A 70 -4.09 -25.52 19.43
C MET A 70 -4.02 -27.03 19.16
N ASP A 71 -5.01 -27.81 19.61
CA ASP A 71 -5.07 -29.25 19.38
C ASP A 71 -5.48 -29.61 17.95
N GLU A 72 -6.26 -28.74 17.29
CA GLU A 72 -6.77 -28.95 15.93
C GLU A 72 -5.84 -28.44 14.83
N MET A 73 -4.86 -27.58 15.15
CA MET A 73 -3.94 -27.02 14.16
C MET A 73 -2.89 -28.05 13.67
N PRO A 74 -2.63 -28.12 12.35
CA PRO A 74 -1.58 -28.97 11.77
C PRO A 74 -0.18 -28.53 12.25
N ASP A 75 0.89 -29.23 11.89
CA ASP A 75 2.24 -28.77 12.25
C ASP A 75 2.48 -27.35 11.72
N TRP A 76 2.86 -26.42 12.60
CA TRP A 76 3.09 -25.02 12.24
C TRP A 76 4.15 -24.38 13.14
N SER A 77 4.83 -23.34 12.65
CA SER A 77 5.72 -22.48 13.42
C SER A 77 5.38 -21.01 13.20
N ILE A 78 5.88 -20.14 14.08
CA ILE A 78 5.79 -18.69 13.92
C ILE A 78 7.20 -18.11 13.94
N GLU A 79 7.52 -17.30 12.93
CA GLU A 79 8.88 -16.82 12.68
C GLU A 79 8.88 -15.32 12.29
N ASN A 80 10.09 -14.75 12.13
CA ASN A 80 10.31 -13.40 11.61
C ASN A 80 9.60 -12.28 12.39
N HIS A 81 9.74 -12.29 13.72
CA HIS A 81 9.07 -11.34 14.61
C HIS A 81 9.70 -9.95 14.59
N HIS A 82 9.05 -9.00 13.91
CA HIS A 82 9.26 -7.57 14.19
C HIS A 82 8.27 -7.13 15.26
N VAL A 83 8.77 -6.44 16.28
CA VAL A 83 7.98 -5.96 17.43
C VAL A 83 8.42 -4.54 17.70
N GLU A 84 7.46 -3.64 17.79
CA GLU A 84 7.65 -2.29 18.30
C GLU A 84 6.66 -2.08 19.45
N ALA A 85 7.17 -1.66 20.60
CA ALA A 85 6.33 -1.40 21.77
C ALA A 85 6.63 -0.08 22.43
N PHE A 86 5.58 0.50 23.02
CA PHE A 86 5.63 1.78 23.68
C PHE A 86 4.84 1.74 24.98
N GLU A 87 5.28 2.53 25.97
CA GLU A 87 4.64 2.62 27.27
C GLU A 87 4.52 4.06 27.75
N ASP A 88 3.58 4.27 28.66
CA ASP A 88 3.44 5.43 29.51
C ASP A 88 2.99 4.96 30.90
N GLU A 89 3.88 5.06 31.88
CA GLU A 89 3.73 4.62 33.27
C GLU A 89 3.26 3.16 33.43
N SER A 90 1.94 2.94 33.50
CA SER A 90 1.33 1.64 33.80
C SER A 90 0.55 1.06 32.61
N PHE A 91 0.64 1.71 31.45
CA PHE A 91 -0.05 1.33 30.24
C PHE A 91 0.92 1.28 29.07
N GLY A 92 0.68 0.38 28.13
CA GLY A 92 1.46 0.34 26.91
C GLY A 92 0.78 -0.43 25.80
N TRP A 93 1.41 -0.44 24.64
CA TRP A 93 0.89 -1.09 23.45
C TRP A 93 2.03 -1.57 22.58
N ALA A 94 1.76 -2.56 21.74
CA ALA A 94 2.72 -3.08 20.79
C ALA A 94 2.06 -3.38 19.44
N ILE A 95 2.86 -3.22 18.39
CA ILE A 95 2.57 -3.70 17.03
C ILE A 95 3.57 -4.81 16.73
N LEU A 96 3.07 -5.93 16.21
CA LEU A 96 3.88 -7.06 15.84
C LEU A 96 3.61 -7.49 14.41
N GLN A 97 4.65 -7.94 13.73
CA GLN A 97 4.58 -8.60 12.42
C GLN A 97 5.32 -9.92 12.53
N SER A 98 4.72 -11.00 12.04
CA SER A 98 5.33 -12.34 12.04
C SER A 98 4.88 -13.12 10.81
N THR A 99 5.41 -14.32 10.63
CA THR A 99 5.00 -15.26 9.59
C THR A 99 4.61 -16.59 10.23
N ILE A 100 3.40 -17.08 9.95
CA ILE A 100 2.98 -18.45 10.23
C ILE A 100 3.53 -19.33 9.11
N VAL A 101 4.25 -20.39 9.46
CA VAL A 101 4.79 -21.37 8.52
C VAL A 101 4.08 -22.69 8.74
N THR A 102 3.47 -23.24 7.69
CA THR A 102 2.88 -24.59 7.66
C THR A 102 3.47 -25.39 6.50
N PRO A 103 3.24 -26.71 6.42
CA PRO A 103 3.61 -27.50 5.25
C PRO A 103 3.01 -26.98 3.93
N GLU A 104 1.86 -26.30 3.97
CA GLU A 104 1.22 -25.73 2.77
C GLU A 104 1.81 -24.37 2.35
N GLY A 105 2.57 -23.71 3.22
CA GLY A 105 3.26 -22.47 2.88
C GLY A 105 3.39 -21.48 4.04
N GLU A 106 3.78 -20.26 3.68
CA GLU A 106 4.01 -19.16 4.63
C GLU A 106 2.89 -18.13 4.53
N THR A 107 2.34 -17.74 5.68
CA THR A 107 1.28 -16.73 5.78
C THR A 107 1.74 -15.60 6.71
N PRO A 108 1.93 -14.36 6.22
CA PRO A 108 2.23 -13.24 7.10
C PRO A 108 1.06 -12.98 8.05
N ILE A 109 1.35 -12.46 9.23
CA ILE A 109 0.38 -12.12 10.27
C ILE A 109 0.80 -10.84 10.98
N ARG A 110 -0.19 -10.05 11.40
CA ARG A 110 0.01 -8.84 12.20
C ARG A 110 -0.74 -8.96 13.51
N HIS A 111 -0.19 -8.34 14.54
CA HIS A 111 -0.82 -8.24 15.84
C HIS A 111 -0.81 -6.81 16.35
N THR A 112 -1.87 -6.45 17.05
CA THR A 112 -1.90 -5.27 17.90
C THR A 112 -2.27 -5.70 19.30
N ALA A 113 -1.52 -5.23 20.29
CA ALA A 113 -1.73 -5.61 21.67
C ALA A 113 -1.68 -4.40 22.59
N VAL A 114 -2.49 -4.46 23.64
CA VAL A 114 -2.51 -3.46 24.71
C VAL A 114 -2.11 -4.16 26.01
N PHE A 115 -1.27 -3.48 26.78
CA PHE A 115 -0.68 -3.98 28.01
C PHE A 115 -1.01 -3.07 29.18
N ARG A 116 -1.12 -3.67 30.35
CA ARG A 116 -1.20 -2.98 31.63
C ARG A 116 -0.19 -3.58 32.59
N LEU A 117 0.52 -2.73 33.33
CA LEU A 117 1.40 -3.17 34.40
C LEU A 117 0.55 -3.58 35.61
N ASP A 118 0.63 -4.84 36.01
CA ASP A 118 -0.11 -5.40 37.14
C ASP A 118 0.83 -6.22 38.03
N GLY A 119 0.93 -5.85 39.30
CA GLY A 119 1.82 -6.51 40.26
C GLY A 119 3.31 -6.51 39.84
N GLY A 120 3.75 -5.53 39.04
CA GLY A 120 5.12 -5.45 38.53
C GLY A 120 5.39 -6.30 37.28
N ALA A 121 4.36 -6.86 36.65
CA ALA A 121 4.46 -7.58 35.39
C ALA A 121 3.51 -6.99 34.34
N TRP A 122 3.99 -6.81 33.12
CA TRP A 122 3.14 -6.42 32.00
C TRP A 122 2.20 -7.55 31.62
N LYS A 123 0.90 -7.26 31.59
CA LYS A 123 -0.16 -8.20 31.21
C LYS A 123 -0.86 -7.72 29.96
N VAL A 124 -1.13 -8.63 29.04
CA VAL A 124 -1.98 -8.37 27.88
C VAL A 124 -3.41 -8.16 28.36
N VAL A 125 -3.99 -6.99 28.07
CA VAL A 125 -5.41 -6.66 28.34
C VAL A 125 -6.25 -6.61 27.07
N GLN A 126 -5.59 -6.47 25.92
CA GLN A 126 -6.21 -6.65 24.62
C GLN A 126 -5.23 -7.29 23.65
N TRP A 127 -5.71 -8.23 22.84
CA TRP A 127 -4.95 -8.83 21.74
C TRP A 127 -5.82 -8.91 20.49
N HIS A 128 -5.24 -8.63 19.33
CA HIS A 128 -5.93 -8.74 18.06
C HIS A 128 -5.00 -9.34 17.02
N ASN A 129 -5.47 -10.42 16.39
CA ASN A 129 -4.80 -11.10 15.29
C ASN A 129 -5.37 -10.62 13.96
N SER A 130 -4.50 -10.32 13.00
CA SER A 130 -4.90 -9.96 11.64
C SER A 130 -4.04 -10.72 10.64
N ILE A 131 -4.68 -11.62 9.88
CA ILE A 131 -4.11 -12.11 8.64
C ILE A 131 -4.28 -10.97 7.62
N PRO A 132 -3.19 -10.44 7.04
CA PRO A 132 -3.27 -9.49 5.96
C PRO A 132 -3.80 -10.22 4.72
N VAL A 133 -5.12 -10.21 4.57
CA VAL A 133 -5.74 -10.57 3.31
C VAL A 133 -5.51 -9.39 2.37
N PRO A 134 -4.87 -9.60 1.19
CA PRO A 134 -4.72 -8.53 0.22
C PRO A 134 -6.08 -7.92 -0.07
N ASN A 135 -6.15 -6.59 -0.17
CA ASN A 135 -7.40 -5.89 -0.50
C ASN A 135 -8.08 -6.46 -1.75
N GLN A 136 -7.29 -7.04 -2.67
CA GLN A 136 -7.78 -7.71 -3.87
C GLN A 136 -8.63 -8.95 -3.59
N GLN A 137 -8.37 -9.67 -2.53
CA GLN A 137 -9.14 -10.86 -2.18
C GLN A 137 -10.42 -10.48 -1.42
N VAL A 138 -10.38 -9.44 -0.57
CA VAL A 138 -11.57 -8.97 0.18
C VAL A 138 -12.53 -8.16 -0.70
N PHE A 139 -11.99 -7.28 -1.55
CA PHE A 139 -12.76 -6.32 -2.33
C PHE A 139 -12.68 -6.56 -3.84
N GLY A 140 -11.98 -7.60 -4.30
CA GLY A 140 -11.71 -7.82 -5.73
C GLY A 140 -10.66 -6.87 -6.34
N VAL A 141 -10.17 -5.88 -5.58
CA VAL A 141 -9.27 -4.81 -6.06
C VAL A 141 -8.11 -4.52 -5.10
N GLU A 142 -6.92 -4.23 -5.62
CA GLU A 142 -5.90 -3.57 -4.80
C GLU A 142 -6.38 -2.13 -4.53
N LEU A 143 -6.49 -1.75 -3.25
CA LEU A 143 -6.58 -0.34 -2.83
C LEU A 143 -5.17 0.25 -2.94
N THR A 144 -4.64 0.47 -4.15
CA THR A 144 -4.81 1.69 -4.97
C THR A 144 -5.93 1.57 -5.99
N THR A 145 -7.15 1.92 -5.60
CA THR A 145 -8.38 1.68 -6.36
C THR A 145 -8.38 2.31 -7.74
N THR A 146 -7.72 3.45 -7.91
CA THR A 146 -7.85 4.25 -9.13
C THR A 146 -6.98 3.72 -10.27
N LEU A 147 -5.73 3.37 -9.99
CA LEU A 147 -4.81 2.87 -11.01
C LEU A 147 -5.20 1.48 -11.53
N ASN A 148 -5.69 0.61 -10.64
CA ASN A 148 -6.26 -0.68 -11.03
C ASN A 148 -7.58 -0.53 -11.80
N ARG A 149 -8.42 0.46 -11.46
CA ARG A 149 -9.60 0.83 -12.27
C ARG A 149 -9.20 1.39 -13.63
N LEU A 150 -8.10 2.13 -13.73
CA LEU A 150 -7.61 2.65 -15.00
C LEU A 150 -7.19 1.51 -15.91
N VAL A 151 -6.37 0.58 -15.38
CA VAL A 151 -6.00 -0.65 -16.08
C VAL A 151 -7.23 -1.48 -16.48
N ALA A 152 -8.15 -1.73 -15.55
CA ALA A 152 -9.37 -2.48 -15.84
C ALA A 152 -10.24 -1.79 -16.91
N SER A 153 -10.42 -0.47 -16.85
CA SER A 153 -11.19 0.28 -17.85
C SER A 153 -10.57 0.28 -19.24
N VAL A 154 -9.23 0.16 -19.33
CA VAL A 154 -8.53 0.00 -20.60
C VAL A 154 -8.71 -1.41 -21.15
N LEU A 155 -8.68 -2.43 -20.28
CA LEU A 155 -8.89 -3.82 -20.68
C LEU A 155 -10.35 -4.13 -21.04
N ASP A 156 -11.31 -3.52 -20.34
CA ASP A 156 -12.76 -3.68 -20.58
C ASP A 156 -13.20 -2.94 -21.85
N ALA A 157 -12.64 -1.77 -22.16
CA ALA A 157 -12.80 -1.15 -23.48
C ALA A 157 -12.22 -2.03 -24.62
N GLY A 158 -11.38 -3.01 -24.25
CA GLY A 158 -10.79 -3.99 -25.14
C GLY A 158 -11.68 -5.18 -25.51
N SER A 159 -12.82 -5.41 -24.83
CA SER A 159 -13.66 -6.59 -25.09
C SER A 159 -14.58 -6.45 -26.31
N ASP A 160 -14.70 -5.26 -26.91
CA ASP A 160 -15.46 -5.02 -28.16
C ASP A 160 -14.60 -5.14 -29.44
N LEU A 161 -13.38 -5.71 -29.36
CA LEU A 161 -12.36 -5.59 -30.41
C LEU A 161 -12.22 -6.78 -31.36
N ALA A 162 -13.32 -7.39 -31.74
CA ALA A 162 -13.30 -8.21 -32.95
C ALA A 162 -13.17 -7.36 -34.25
N GLU A 163 -13.32 -6.02 -34.20
CA GLU A 163 -13.49 -5.21 -35.43
C GLU A 163 -12.67 -3.89 -35.57
N ALA A 164 -11.79 -3.47 -34.64
CA ALA A 164 -11.08 -2.19 -34.82
C ALA A 164 -9.69 -2.33 -35.48
N SER A 165 -9.53 -1.71 -36.66
CA SER A 165 -8.23 -1.50 -37.33
C SER A 165 -7.38 -0.47 -36.56
N GLY A 166 -6.71 -0.89 -35.50
CA GLY A 166 -5.73 -0.06 -34.79
C GLY A 166 -4.40 0.04 -35.53
N SER A 167 -3.66 1.12 -35.30
CA SER A 167 -2.26 1.23 -35.76
C SER A 167 -1.31 0.82 -34.65
N GLU A 168 -0.36 -0.07 -34.96
CA GLU A 168 0.73 -0.44 -34.06
C GLU A 168 1.81 0.65 -34.06
N GLY A 169 2.35 0.97 -32.89
CA GLY A 169 3.45 1.93 -32.78
C GLY A 169 4.07 1.97 -31.38
N THR A 170 5.30 2.48 -31.30
CA THR A 170 5.93 2.76 -30.01
C THR A 170 5.37 4.05 -29.42
N ALA A 171 5.01 4.02 -28.14
CA ALA A 171 4.59 5.21 -27.40
C ALA A 171 5.18 5.20 -25.99
N THR A 172 5.25 6.38 -25.39
CA THR A 172 5.54 6.55 -23.96
C THR A 172 4.27 6.91 -23.22
N LEU A 173 3.90 6.05 -22.28
CA LEU A 173 2.75 6.22 -21.41
C LEU A 173 3.18 6.85 -20.09
N VAL A 174 2.40 7.81 -19.62
CA VAL A 174 2.55 8.41 -18.29
C VAL A 174 1.27 8.16 -17.51
N PHE A 175 1.41 7.60 -16.33
CA PHE A 175 0.33 7.44 -15.38
C PHE A 175 0.57 8.32 -14.18
N THR A 176 -0.46 9.04 -13.75
CA THR A 176 -0.43 9.86 -12.53
C THR A 176 -1.55 9.44 -11.61
N ASP A 177 -1.36 9.63 -10.31
CA ASP A 177 -2.35 9.32 -9.29
C ASP A 177 -2.11 10.19 -8.05
N ILE A 178 -3.16 10.75 -7.45
CA ILE A 178 -3.06 11.54 -6.22
C ILE A 178 -2.87 10.60 -5.02
N VAL A 179 -1.88 10.89 -4.18
CA VAL A 179 -1.60 10.11 -2.98
C VAL A 179 -2.65 10.39 -1.90
N ASP A 180 -3.12 9.31 -1.25
CA ASP A 180 -4.12 9.32 -0.18
C ASP A 180 -5.39 10.11 -0.51
N SER A 181 -5.76 10.12 -1.80
CA SER A 181 -6.90 10.86 -2.35
C SER A 181 -8.21 10.63 -1.62
N THR A 182 -8.46 9.40 -1.15
CA THR A 182 -9.67 9.06 -0.38
C THR A 182 -9.69 9.74 0.98
N VAL A 183 -8.55 9.77 1.69
CA VAL A 183 -8.41 10.45 2.98
C VAL A 183 -8.57 11.96 2.79
N LEU A 184 -7.94 12.49 1.73
CA LEU A 184 -8.04 13.91 1.41
C LEU A 184 -9.48 14.30 1.06
N ALA A 185 -10.16 13.54 0.19
CA ALA A 185 -11.55 13.77 -0.19
C ALA A 185 -12.49 13.79 1.02
N GLN A 186 -12.31 12.85 1.96
CA GLN A 186 -13.07 12.83 3.22
C GLN A 186 -12.79 14.06 4.09
N SER A 187 -11.54 14.54 4.14
CA SER A 187 -11.17 15.68 4.96
C SER A 187 -11.68 17.03 4.42
N VAL A 188 -11.72 17.20 3.09
CA VAL A 188 -12.15 18.47 2.44
C VAL A 188 -13.63 18.48 2.05
N GLY A 189 -14.27 17.31 1.99
CA GLY A 189 -15.65 17.13 1.53
C GLY A 189 -15.82 17.16 0.01
N ASP A 190 -16.86 16.50 -0.49
CA ASP A 190 -17.07 16.18 -1.90
C ASP A 190 -17.03 17.40 -2.84
N VAL A 191 -17.60 18.54 -2.44
CA VAL A 191 -17.66 19.74 -3.28
C VAL A 191 -16.28 20.38 -3.45
N ALA A 192 -15.48 20.43 -2.39
CA ALA A 192 -14.12 20.97 -2.45
C ALA A 192 -13.21 20.02 -3.23
N TRP A 193 -13.37 18.71 -3.00
CA TRP A 193 -12.68 17.66 -3.73
C TRP A 193 -12.94 17.72 -5.24
N ALA A 194 -14.21 17.83 -5.66
CA ALA A 194 -14.56 17.92 -7.07
C ALA A 194 -13.92 19.14 -7.76
N LYS A 195 -13.88 20.29 -7.09
CA LYS A 195 -13.21 21.50 -7.62
C LYS A 195 -11.70 21.31 -7.76
N MET A 196 -11.08 20.65 -6.78
CA MET A 196 -9.66 20.33 -6.79
C MET A 196 -9.32 19.41 -7.97
N ILE A 197 -10.09 18.33 -8.16
CA ILE A 197 -9.94 17.41 -9.28
C ILE A 197 -10.09 18.13 -10.62
N THR A 198 -11.14 18.94 -10.82
CA THR A 198 -11.30 19.70 -12.08
C THR A 198 -10.15 20.67 -12.35
N SER A 199 -9.59 21.30 -11.31
CA SER A 199 -8.40 22.16 -11.44
C SER A 199 -7.16 21.35 -11.85
N HIS A 200 -6.99 20.19 -11.23
CA HIS A 200 -5.89 19.28 -11.53
C HIS A 200 -5.96 18.73 -12.95
N GLU A 201 -7.12 18.25 -13.40
CA GLU A 201 -7.35 17.77 -14.77
C GLU A 201 -7.05 18.85 -15.81
N ARG A 202 -7.46 20.10 -15.57
CA ARG A 202 -7.14 21.22 -16.46
C ARG A 202 -5.63 21.48 -16.53
N THR A 203 -4.95 21.38 -15.39
CA THR A 203 -3.49 21.53 -15.31
C THR A 203 -2.78 20.41 -16.07
N ILE A 204 -3.23 19.17 -15.89
CA ILE A 204 -2.74 18.01 -16.65
C ILE A 204 -2.92 18.22 -18.15
N GLY A 205 -4.11 18.59 -18.61
CA GLY A 205 -4.39 18.81 -20.03
C GLY A 205 -3.51 19.90 -20.64
N ARG A 206 -3.31 21.01 -19.91
CA ARG A 206 -2.40 22.09 -20.34
C ARG A 206 -0.96 21.61 -20.47
N ILE A 207 -0.42 20.94 -19.45
CA ILE A 207 0.97 20.49 -19.42
C ILE A 207 1.21 19.40 -20.46
N ALA A 208 0.30 18.43 -20.57
CA ALA A 208 0.39 17.40 -21.60
C ALA A 208 0.47 18.04 -22.99
N GLY A 209 -0.44 18.97 -23.31
CA GLY A 209 -0.46 19.67 -24.59
C GLY A 209 0.81 20.49 -24.86
N SER A 210 1.36 21.19 -23.87
CA SER A 210 2.58 21.99 -24.05
C SER A 210 3.83 21.16 -24.32
N HIS A 211 3.83 19.88 -23.93
CA HIS A 211 4.90 18.92 -24.22
C HIS A 211 4.56 17.98 -25.38
N GLY A 212 3.50 18.26 -26.16
CA GLY A 212 3.10 17.45 -27.31
C GLY A 212 2.54 16.07 -26.96
N GLY A 213 2.03 15.92 -25.74
CA GLY A 213 1.29 14.74 -25.30
C GLY A 213 -0.21 14.95 -25.35
N THR A 214 -0.92 13.83 -25.24
CA THR A 214 -2.39 13.78 -25.24
C THR A 214 -2.87 13.11 -23.97
N VAL A 215 -3.91 13.65 -23.35
CA VAL A 215 -4.65 12.94 -22.29
C VAL A 215 -5.50 11.87 -22.96
N VAL A 216 -5.23 10.61 -22.63
CA VAL A 216 -6.04 9.48 -23.11
C VAL A 216 -7.34 9.43 -22.32
N LYS A 217 -7.25 9.44 -20.98
CA LYS A 217 -8.42 9.44 -20.09
C LYS A 217 -8.06 9.91 -18.67
N PHE A 218 -9.07 10.43 -17.99
CA PHE A 218 -9.08 10.66 -16.54
C PHE A 218 -9.95 9.60 -15.86
N LEU A 219 -9.56 9.15 -14.67
CA LEU A 219 -10.39 8.32 -13.80
C LEU A 219 -10.28 8.85 -12.38
N GLY A 220 -11.22 9.70 -11.98
CA GLY A 220 -11.23 10.27 -10.63
C GLY A 220 -9.95 11.08 -10.35
N ASP A 221 -9.09 10.53 -9.52
CA ASP A 221 -7.81 11.10 -9.07
C ASP A 221 -6.57 10.60 -9.85
N GLY A 222 -6.79 9.76 -10.86
CA GLY A 222 -5.74 9.22 -11.72
C GLY A 222 -5.89 9.68 -13.17
N SER A 223 -4.77 9.74 -13.89
CA SER A 223 -4.75 10.10 -15.31
C SER A 223 -3.81 9.23 -16.13
N MET A 224 -4.15 9.07 -17.42
CA MET A 224 -3.34 8.40 -18.41
C MET A 224 -3.03 9.34 -19.56
N LEU A 225 -1.74 9.55 -19.80
CA LEU A 225 -1.22 10.40 -20.86
C LEU A 225 -0.38 9.56 -21.82
N VAL A 226 -0.33 10.00 -23.07
CA VAL A 226 0.51 9.40 -24.10
C VAL A 226 1.38 10.46 -24.78
N PHE A 227 2.63 10.10 -25.02
CA PHE A 227 3.62 10.89 -25.73
C PHE A 227 4.31 10.02 -26.76
N GLU A 228 4.70 10.61 -27.88
CA GLU A 228 5.59 9.94 -28.84
C GLU A 228 7.05 9.93 -28.37
N SER A 229 7.43 10.91 -27.54
CA SER A 229 8.79 11.07 -27.02
C SER A 229 8.88 10.78 -25.52
N ALA A 230 9.78 9.87 -25.14
CA ALA A 230 10.11 9.62 -23.74
C ALA A 230 10.66 10.87 -23.04
N ARG A 231 11.40 11.71 -23.76
CA ARG A 231 11.95 12.97 -23.22
C ARG A 231 10.84 13.97 -22.91
N ALA A 232 9.87 14.10 -23.81
CA ALA A 232 8.71 14.96 -23.59
C ALA A 232 7.87 14.49 -22.41
N ALA A 233 7.62 13.18 -22.30
CA ALA A 233 6.94 12.58 -21.17
C ALA A 233 7.61 12.89 -19.82
N ILE A 234 8.94 12.75 -19.74
CA ILE A 234 9.69 13.07 -18.51
C ILE A 234 9.62 14.57 -18.19
N ARG A 235 9.76 15.45 -19.17
CA ARG A 235 9.64 16.90 -18.96
C ARG A 235 8.24 17.31 -18.48
N ALA A 236 7.20 16.73 -19.07
CA ALA A 236 5.82 16.92 -18.62
C ALA A 236 5.63 16.43 -17.19
N ALA A 237 6.15 15.25 -16.84
CA ALA A 237 6.08 14.69 -15.49
C ALA A 237 6.77 15.58 -14.45
N VAL A 238 7.93 16.16 -14.77
CA VAL A 238 8.63 17.12 -13.90
C VAL A 238 7.82 18.40 -13.72
N GLU A 239 7.24 18.96 -14.79
CA GLU A 239 6.36 20.13 -14.66
C GLU A 239 5.09 19.82 -13.86
N LEU A 240 4.53 18.61 -14.00
CA LEU A 240 3.40 18.15 -13.21
C LEU A 240 3.73 18.09 -11.72
N GLN A 241 4.88 17.53 -11.35
CA GLN A 241 5.31 17.51 -9.95
C GLN A 241 5.44 18.93 -9.39
N ARG A 242 6.13 19.82 -10.11
CA ARG A 242 6.26 21.24 -9.71
C ARG A 242 4.92 21.96 -9.60
N SER A 243 3.96 21.63 -10.45
CA SER A 243 2.62 22.23 -10.37
C SER A 243 1.86 21.82 -9.10
N CYS A 244 2.23 20.69 -8.49
CA CYS A 244 1.64 20.21 -7.25
C CYS A 244 2.32 20.77 -5.98
N ASP A 245 3.47 21.46 -6.09
CA ASP A 245 4.18 22.02 -4.93
C ASP A 245 3.34 23.05 -4.15
N ALA A 246 2.37 23.68 -4.82
CA ALA A 246 1.44 24.65 -4.24
C ALA A 246 0.10 24.03 -3.80
N GLU A 247 -0.10 22.73 -4.04
CA GLU A 247 -1.35 22.02 -3.78
C GLU A 247 -1.27 21.25 -2.44
N PRO A 248 -2.40 20.99 -1.77
CA PRO A 248 -2.42 20.26 -0.49
C PRO A 248 -2.24 18.74 -0.65
N TYR A 249 -1.79 18.29 -1.82
CA TYR A 249 -1.63 16.88 -2.17
C TYR A 249 -0.38 16.67 -3.02
N SER A 250 0.11 15.44 -3.02
CA SER A 250 1.20 15.00 -3.89
C SER A 250 0.69 13.98 -4.88
N ILE A 251 1.32 13.93 -6.05
CA ILE A 251 1.06 12.89 -7.04
C ILE A 251 2.24 11.93 -7.14
N ARG A 252 1.93 10.67 -7.44
CA ARG A 252 2.92 9.69 -7.90
C ARG A 252 2.83 9.59 -9.42
N ILE A 253 3.97 9.43 -10.08
CA ILE A 253 4.04 9.33 -11.54
C ILE A 253 4.86 8.11 -11.95
N GLY A 254 4.35 7.35 -12.92
CA GLY A 254 5.09 6.28 -13.58
C GLY A 254 5.11 6.44 -15.08
N ILE A 255 6.25 6.10 -15.68
CA ILE A 255 6.49 6.27 -17.11
C ILE A 255 7.04 4.97 -17.70
N HIS A 256 6.43 4.53 -18.79
CA HIS A 256 6.90 3.37 -19.53
C HIS A 256 6.78 3.59 -21.03
N THR A 257 7.80 3.14 -21.77
CA THR A 257 7.86 3.19 -23.22
C THR A 257 7.79 1.77 -23.76
N GLY A 258 6.91 1.53 -24.73
CA GLY A 258 6.73 0.23 -25.35
C GLY A 258 5.77 0.30 -26.54
N GLU A 259 5.52 -0.87 -27.14
CA GLU A 259 4.56 -0.99 -28.24
C GLU A 259 3.13 -0.92 -27.72
N VAL A 260 2.30 -0.13 -28.40
CA VAL A 260 0.88 0.02 -28.10
C VAL A 260 0.07 -0.16 -29.38
N ILE A 261 -1.13 -0.70 -29.23
CA ILE A 261 -2.13 -0.67 -30.29
C ILE A 261 -2.99 0.56 -30.05
N ARG A 262 -2.96 1.50 -31.00
CA ARG A 262 -3.78 2.72 -30.94
C ARG A 262 -5.11 2.49 -31.64
N THR A 263 -6.21 2.68 -30.93
CA THR A 263 -7.56 2.80 -31.51
C THR A 263 -7.96 4.28 -31.56
N ALA A 264 -9.14 4.59 -32.11
CA ALA A 264 -9.58 5.99 -32.28
C ALA A 264 -9.57 6.81 -30.97
N ASN A 265 -9.84 6.17 -29.83
CA ASN A 265 -9.95 6.82 -28.52
C ASN A 265 -9.24 6.06 -27.37
N ASP A 266 -8.48 4.99 -27.64
CA ASP A 266 -7.87 4.19 -26.57
C ASP A 266 -6.51 3.59 -26.95
N LEU A 267 -5.80 3.12 -25.92
CA LEU A 267 -4.51 2.43 -26.04
C LEU A 267 -4.60 1.07 -25.36
N LEU A 268 -4.11 0.04 -26.04
CA LEU A 268 -4.24 -1.33 -25.54
C LEU A 268 -2.91 -2.06 -25.53
N GLY A 269 -2.84 -3.05 -24.65
CA GLY A 269 -1.74 -4.01 -24.59
C GLY A 269 -1.00 -4.04 -23.25
N LEU A 270 -0.06 -4.97 -23.16
CA LEU A 270 0.75 -5.21 -21.96
C LEU A 270 1.55 -3.97 -21.52
N THR A 271 1.88 -3.07 -22.45
CA THR A 271 2.56 -1.80 -22.20
C THR A 271 1.73 -0.89 -21.29
N VAL A 272 0.40 -0.86 -21.41
CA VAL A 272 -0.47 -0.07 -20.53
C VAL A 272 -0.38 -0.60 -19.10
N ASN A 273 -0.50 -1.92 -18.94
CA ASN A 273 -0.44 -2.58 -17.64
C ASN A 273 0.92 -2.32 -16.97
N LYS A 274 2.01 -2.42 -17.73
CA LYS A 274 3.35 -2.14 -17.23
C LYS A 274 3.53 -0.68 -16.82
N ALA A 275 3.06 0.27 -17.61
CA ALA A 275 3.11 1.70 -17.27
C ALA A 275 2.38 2.02 -15.96
N ALA A 276 1.18 1.47 -15.78
CA ALA A 276 0.43 1.60 -14.54
C ALA A 276 1.20 0.98 -13.36
N ARG A 277 1.77 -0.22 -13.52
CA ARG A 277 2.55 -0.85 -12.43
C ARG A 277 3.82 -0.10 -12.06
N VAL A 278 4.48 0.54 -13.03
CA VAL A 278 5.60 1.45 -12.74
C VAL A 278 5.12 2.64 -11.90
N ALA A 279 3.95 3.20 -12.19
CA ALA A 279 3.39 4.31 -11.40
C ALA A 279 3.03 3.89 -9.97
N SER A 280 2.50 2.68 -9.76
CA SER A 280 2.23 2.18 -8.40
C SER A 280 3.49 2.02 -7.54
N ALA A 281 4.66 1.85 -8.16
CA ALA A 281 5.93 1.73 -7.46
C ALA A 281 6.57 3.09 -7.10
N ALA A 282 5.99 4.20 -7.57
CA ALA A 282 6.45 5.54 -7.22
C ALA A 282 5.87 5.97 -5.85
N THR A 283 6.70 6.66 -5.05
CA THR A 283 6.26 7.34 -3.84
C THR A 283 5.53 8.64 -4.19
N GLY A 284 4.79 9.21 -3.22
CA GLY A 284 4.23 10.56 -3.38
C GLY A 284 5.33 11.59 -3.66
N GLY A 285 5.09 12.46 -4.65
CA GLY A 285 6.07 13.41 -5.15
C GLY A 285 7.16 12.78 -6.03
N GLY A 286 7.13 11.46 -6.24
CA GLY A 286 8.13 10.73 -7.01
C GLY A 286 7.72 10.51 -8.47
N ILE A 287 8.73 10.36 -9.33
CA ILE A 287 8.58 9.90 -10.71
C ILE A 287 9.43 8.63 -10.88
N MET A 288 8.81 7.55 -11.35
CA MET A 288 9.50 6.29 -11.68
C MET A 288 9.43 6.02 -13.18
N VAL A 289 10.53 5.53 -13.75
CA VAL A 289 10.62 5.09 -15.15
C VAL A 289 10.95 3.60 -15.22
N SER A 290 10.39 2.91 -16.21
CA SER A 290 10.84 1.56 -16.58
C SER A 290 12.27 1.54 -17.15
N SER A 291 12.93 0.37 -17.14
CA SER A 291 14.19 0.16 -17.86
C SER A 291 14.12 0.60 -19.33
N THR A 292 13.07 0.23 -20.05
CA THR A 292 12.90 0.60 -21.47
C THR A 292 12.90 2.12 -21.67
N THR A 293 12.15 2.86 -20.85
CA THR A 293 12.14 4.33 -20.90
C THR A 293 13.51 4.92 -20.59
N ARG A 294 14.20 4.37 -19.57
CA ARG A 294 15.56 4.79 -19.21
C ARG A 294 16.54 4.60 -20.36
N ASP A 295 16.42 3.49 -21.10
CA ASP A 295 17.34 3.17 -22.18
C ASP A 295 17.13 4.08 -23.41
N VAL A 296 15.88 4.46 -23.72
CA VAL A 296 15.57 5.24 -24.93
C VAL A 296 15.63 6.75 -24.75
N VAL A 297 15.55 7.26 -23.51
CA VAL A 297 15.36 8.70 -23.28
C VAL A 297 16.63 9.55 -23.53
N GLY A 298 17.79 8.93 -23.37
CA GLY A 298 19.08 9.62 -23.46
C GLY A 298 19.23 10.72 -22.41
N GLN A 299 20.10 11.69 -22.69
CA GLN A 299 20.35 12.81 -21.77
C GLN A 299 19.24 13.87 -21.84
N ILE A 300 18.79 14.34 -20.67
CA ILE A 300 17.86 15.46 -20.54
C ILE A 300 18.52 16.51 -19.64
N GLU A 301 18.66 17.74 -20.14
CA GLU A 301 19.16 18.85 -19.33
C GLU A 301 18.29 19.09 -18.08
N GLY A 302 18.94 19.22 -16.92
CA GLY A 302 18.28 19.45 -15.63
C GLY A 302 17.58 18.23 -15.01
N VAL A 303 17.70 17.05 -15.63
CA VAL A 303 17.06 15.82 -15.18
C VAL A 303 18.06 14.66 -15.19
N ARG A 304 18.10 13.90 -14.10
CA ARG A 304 18.93 12.71 -13.94
C ARG A 304 18.06 11.49 -13.73
N ILE A 305 18.40 10.38 -14.38
CA ILE A 305 17.82 9.08 -14.03
C ILE A 305 18.70 8.47 -12.95
N GLY A 306 18.13 8.21 -11.78
CA GLY A 306 18.84 7.64 -10.64
C GLY A 306 19.13 6.15 -10.81
N GLU A 307 19.67 5.54 -9.76
CA GLU A 307 20.04 4.12 -9.78
C GLU A 307 18.80 3.22 -9.88
N PRO A 308 18.79 2.23 -10.80
CA PRO A 308 17.68 1.31 -10.95
C PRO A 308 17.56 0.38 -9.74
N LYS A 309 16.32 0.02 -9.41
CA LYS A 309 15.96 -0.97 -8.40
C LYS A 309 15.20 -2.11 -9.05
N ILE A 310 15.45 -3.33 -8.58
CA ILE A 310 14.73 -4.52 -9.01
C ILE A 310 13.45 -4.64 -8.18
N VAL A 311 12.32 -4.81 -8.84
CA VAL A 311 10.98 -4.93 -8.22
C VAL A 311 10.19 -6.04 -8.88
N LEU A 312 9.27 -6.65 -8.13
CA LEU A 312 8.23 -7.51 -8.70
C LEU A 312 6.99 -6.66 -8.99
N LEU A 313 6.56 -6.62 -10.25
CA LEU A 313 5.37 -5.87 -10.66
C LEU A 313 4.17 -6.81 -10.72
N LYS A 314 3.10 -6.48 -9.99
CA LYS A 314 1.92 -7.33 -9.90
C LYS A 314 1.33 -7.66 -11.27
N GLY A 315 1.10 -8.96 -11.51
CA GLY A 315 0.49 -9.47 -12.74
C GLY A 315 1.41 -9.44 -13.95
N ILE A 316 2.70 -9.11 -13.76
CA ILE A 316 3.73 -9.15 -14.80
C ILE A 316 4.78 -10.15 -14.33
N ALA A 317 5.05 -11.16 -15.16
CA ALA A 317 6.07 -12.17 -14.86
C ALA A 317 7.46 -11.53 -14.74
N ASP A 318 8.35 -12.21 -14.00
CA ASP A 318 9.74 -11.85 -13.77
C ASP A 318 9.97 -10.56 -12.95
N ALA A 319 11.21 -10.38 -12.51
CA ALA A 319 11.65 -9.17 -11.85
C ALA A 319 11.95 -8.06 -12.88
N HIS A 320 11.50 -6.84 -12.60
CA HIS A 320 11.66 -5.68 -13.47
C HIS A 320 12.58 -4.66 -12.83
N GLN A 321 13.32 -3.92 -13.65
CA GLN A 321 14.05 -2.75 -13.20
C GLN A 321 13.24 -1.48 -13.43
N ILE A 322 13.15 -0.66 -12.39
CA ILE A 322 12.60 0.69 -12.43
C ILE A 322 13.60 1.66 -11.82
N ALA A 323 13.67 2.89 -12.31
CA ALA A 323 14.58 3.91 -11.81
C ALA A 323 13.83 5.19 -11.44
N PRO A 324 14.23 5.88 -10.36
CA PRO A 324 13.69 7.19 -10.05
C PRO A 324 14.19 8.23 -11.06
N VAL A 325 13.35 9.19 -11.38
CA VAL A 325 13.78 10.43 -12.05
C VAL A 325 14.04 11.46 -10.98
N GLU A 326 15.14 12.19 -11.11
CA GLU A 326 15.55 13.26 -10.21
C GLU A 326 15.69 14.55 -11.02
N TRP A 327 15.21 15.66 -10.48
CA TRP A 327 15.24 16.96 -11.14
C TRP A 327 15.61 18.05 -10.14
N GLN A 328 16.27 19.10 -10.64
CA GLN A 328 16.59 20.32 -9.88
C GLN A 328 15.64 21.43 -10.27
#